data_AF-B6BEF0-F1
#
_entry.id   AF-B6BEF0-F1
#
_cell.length_a   1.000
_cell.length_b   1.000
_cell.length_c   1.000
_cell.angle_alpha   90.00
_cell.angle_beta   90.00
_cell.angle_gamma   90.00
#
_symmetry.space_group_name_H-M   'P 1'
#
loop_
_entity.id
_entity.type
_entity.pdbx_description
1 polymer ?
#
loop_
_entity_poly.entity_id
_entity_poly.type
_entity_poly.pdbx_seq_one_letter_code
_entity_poly.pdbx_strand_id
1 'polypeptide(L)'
;MMDPLFRFTPWDHVVLGQRLRECREAVMGLLIVAPTDGEANRIARHTVTAVDRLRSEMDCHLQMTRPLRRDPRLLSRHIYGGQTHISGCLVSEADRELDDFAGWELED
;
A
#
# COMPACT_ATOMS: atom_id res chain seq x y z
N MET A 1 -7.19 0.39 -26.34
CA MET A 1 -5.97 -0.11 -25.69
C MET A 1 -5.92 0.55 -24.34
N MET A 2 -6.09 -0.19 -23.23
CA MET A 2 -5.97 0.40 -21.89
C MET A 2 -4.51 0.82 -21.69
N ASP A 3 -4.29 2.06 -21.28
CA ASP A 3 -2.97 2.55 -20.90
C ASP A 3 -2.42 1.65 -19.78
N PRO A 4 -1.19 1.09 -19.92
CA PRO A 4 -0.60 0.22 -18.91
C PRO A 4 -0.50 0.85 -17.52
N LEU A 5 -0.57 2.18 -17.41
CA LEU A 5 -0.68 2.92 -16.14
C LEU A 5 -2.02 2.71 -15.42
N PHE A 6 -3.07 2.21 -16.10
CA PHE A 6 -4.38 1.94 -15.48
C PHE A 6 -4.60 0.47 -15.13
N ARG A 7 -3.53 -0.34 -15.09
CA ARG A 7 -3.63 -1.76 -14.74
C ARG A 7 -4.06 -2.00 -13.30
N PHE A 8 -3.76 -1.09 -12.38
CA PHE A 8 -4.12 -1.21 -10.97
C PHE A 8 -5.37 -0.41 -10.65
N THR A 9 -6.39 -1.10 -10.14
CA THR A 9 -7.59 -0.48 -9.59
C THR A 9 -7.32 0.11 -8.20
N PRO A 10 -8.18 0.98 -7.66
CA PRO A 10 -8.05 1.47 -6.28
C PRO A 10 -8.02 0.33 -5.26
N TRP A 11 -8.83 -0.71 -5.51
CA TRP A 11 -8.84 -1.93 -4.71
C TRP A 11 -7.47 -2.63 -4.70
N ASP A 12 -6.86 -2.79 -5.87
CA ASP A 12 -5.54 -3.44 -5.97
C ASP A 12 -4.47 -2.66 -5.20
N HIS A 13 -4.55 -1.32 -5.22
CA HIS A 13 -3.64 -0.47 -4.46
C HIS A 13 -3.77 -0.68 -2.96
N VAL A 14 -4.99 -0.74 -2.42
CA VAL A 14 -5.21 -0.98 -0.98
C VAL A 14 -4.66 -2.35 -0.58
N VAL A 15 -5.02 -3.40 -1.33
CA VAL A 15 -4.55 -4.76 -1.07
C VAL A 15 -3.03 -4.84 -1.15
N LEU A 16 -2.42 -4.27 -2.19
CA LEU A 16 -0.97 -4.27 -2.36
C LEU A 16 -0.27 -3.48 -1.24
N GLY A 17 -0.81 -2.33 -0.85
CA GLY A 17 -0.28 -1.53 0.27
C GLY A 17 -0.23 -2.33 1.57
N GLN A 18 -1.32 -3.03 1.89
CA GLN A 18 -1.39 -3.90 3.06
C GLN A 18 -0.36 -5.05 2.99
N ARG A 19 -0.27 -5.74 1.84
CA ARG A 19 0.70 -6.84 1.67
C ARG A 19 2.15 -6.38 1.75
N LEU A 20 2.49 -5.21 1.21
CA LEU A 20 3.82 -4.66 1.31
C LEU A 20 4.17 -4.25 2.75
N ARG A 21 3.19 -3.75 3.51
CA ARG A 21 3.36 -3.50 4.96
C ARG A 21 3.64 -4.80 5.71
N GLU A 22 2.78 -5.81 5.56
CA GLU A 22 2.95 -7.12 6.22
C GLU A 22 4.30 -7.75 5.89
N CYS A 23 4.71 -7.70 4.62
CA CYS A 23 6.02 -8.18 4.16
C CYS A 23 7.16 -7.43 4.87
N ARG A 24 7.09 -6.10 4.91
CA ARG A 24 8.10 -5.27 5.58
C ARG A 24 8.19 -5.59 7.07
N GLU A 25 7.06 -5.69 7.76
CA GLU A 25 7.00 -6.02 9.19
C GLU A 25 7.60 -7.39 9.49
N ALA A 26 7.27 -8.41 8.68
CA ALA A 26 7.84 -9.74 8.81
C ALA A 26 9.37 -9.73 8.65
N VAL A 27 9.89 -9.02 7.64
CA VAL A 27 11.34 -8.92 7.40
C VAL A 27 12.04 -8.10 8.49
N MET A 28 11.42 -7.03 8.98
CA MET A 28 11.91 -6.29 10.14
C MET A 28 11.95 -7.18 11.39
N GLY A 29 10.96 -8.05 11.58
CA GLY A 29 10.97 -9.07 12.63
C GLY A 29 12.18 -10.00 12.56
N LEU A 30 12.60 -10.39 11.34
CA LEU A 30 13.83 -11.17 11.14
C LEU A 30 15.09 -10.39 11.52
N LEU A 31 15.15 -9.08 11.22
CA LEU A 31 16.29 -8.23 11.59
C LEU A 31 16.48 -8.08 13.10
N ILE A 32 15.39 -8.18 13.87
CA ILE A 32 15.44 -8.10 15.34
C ILE A 32 16.12 -9.34 15.94
N VAL A 33 15.95 -10.51 15.32
CA VAL A 33 16.42 -11.80 15.88
C VAL A 33 17.70 -12.33 15.23
N ALA A 34 18.03 -11.90 14.01
CA ALA A 34 19.18 -12.39 13.27
C ALA A 34 20.51 -11.75 13.77
N PRO A 35 21.62 -12.51 13.86
CA PRO A 35 22.94 -11.97 14.15
C PRO A 35 23.30 -10.83 13.18
N THR A 36 23.81 -9.70 13.69
CA THR A 36 24.01 -8.47 12.89
C THR A 36 24.94 -8.65 11.70
N ASP A 37 25.93 -9.53 11.84
CA ASP A 37 26.96 -9.76 10.81
C ASP A 37 26.67 -11.01 9.97
N GLY A 38 25.50 -11.62 10.16
CA GLY A 38 25.06 -12.81 9.44
C GLY A 38 24.50 -12.49 8.06
N GLU A 39 24.65 -13.43 7.13
CA GLU A 39 24.08 -13.34 5.78
C GLU A 39 22.57 -13.08 5.78
N ALA A 40 21.83 -13.68 6.72
CA ALA A 40 20.41 -13.44 6.90
C ALA A 40 20.08 -11.97 7.22
N ASN A 41 20.88 -11.30 8.05
CA ASN A 41 20.70 -9.88 8.37
C ASN A 41 20.94 -9.01 7.14
N ARG A 42 22.01 -9.30 6.38
CA ARG A 42 22.32 -8.61 5.11
C ARG A 42 21.18 -8.74 4.09
N ILE A 43 20.67 -9.96 3.89
CA ILE A 43 19.54 -10.22 2.99
C ILE A 43 18.30 -9.47 3.47
N ALA A 44 17.96 -9.57 4.75
CA ALA A 44 16.77 -8.92 5.30
C ALA A 44 16.84 -7.39 5.15
N ARG A 45 18.00 -6.75 5.38
CA ARG A 45 18.19 -5.30 5.15
C ARG A 45 17.95 -4.94 3.69
N HIS A 46 18.53 -5.71 2.76
CA HIS A 46 18.35 -5.47 1.34
C HIS A 46 16.88 -5.64 0.91
N THR A 47 16.20 -6.65 1.46
CA THR A 47 14.78 -6.87 1.21
C THR A 47 13.91 -5.74 1.72
N VAL A 48 14.16 -5.21 2.94
CA VAL A 48 13.42 -4.03 3.45
C VAL A 48 13.60 -2.83 2.52
N THR A 49 14.82 -2.53 2.09
CA THR A 49 15.09 -1.45 1.14
C THR A 49 14.35 -1.62 -0.18
N ALA A 50 14.32 -2.84 -0.72
CA ALA A 50 13.60 -3.14 -1.96
C ALA A 50 12.08 -2.96 -1.80
N VAL A 51 11.52 -3.41 -0.67
CA VAL A 51 10.10 -3.24 -0.34
C VAL A 51 9.75 -1.76 -0.17
N ASP A 52 10.57 -0.99 0.54
CA ASP A 52 10.35 0.46 0.76
C ASP A 52 10.40 1.24 -0.57
N ARG A 53 11.31 0.85 -1.47
CA ARG A 53 11.35 1.41 -2.83
C ARG A 53 10.10 1.07 -3.64
N LEU A 54 9.68 -0.20 -3.64
CA LEU A 54 8.47 -0.61 -4.34
C LEU A 54 7.22 0.09 -3.80
N ARG A 55 7.11 0.25 -2.48
CA ARG A 55 6.03 1.06 -1.86
C ARG A 55 6.03 2.49 -2.37
N SER A 56 7.19 3.11 -2.46
CA SER A 56 7.33 4.50 -2.95
C SER A 56 6.94 4.61 -4.43
N GLU A 57 7.35 3.66 -5.27
CA GLU A 57 7.00 3.62 -6.69
C GLU A 57 5.48 3.42 -6.89
N MET A 58 4.86 2.56 -6.09
CA MET A 58 3.42 2.32 -6.13
C MET A 58 2.59 3.49 -5.58
N ASP A 59 3.11 4.23 -4.60
CA ASP A 59 2.49 5.47 -4.12
C ASP A 59 2.49 6.53 -5.22
N CYS A 60 3.64 6.75 -5.86
CA CYS A 60 3.73 7.64 -7.03
C CYS A 60 2.75 7.22 -8.13
N HIS A 61 2.66 5.92 -8.44
CA HIS A 61 1.71 5.40 -9.41
C HIS A 61 0.26 5.74 -9.02
N LEU A 62 -0.11 5.50 -7.76
CA LEU A 62 -1.44 5.81 -7.26
C LEU A 62 -1.78 7.30 -7.43
N GLN A 63 -0.87 8.18 -7.01
CA GLN A 63 -1.06 9.63 -7.09
C GLN A 63 -1.15 10.14 -8.54
N MET A 64 -0.46 9.50 -9.49
CA MET A 64 -0.53 9.89 -10.91
C MET A 64 -1.80 9.39 -11.61
N THR A 65 -2.34 8.26 -11.18
CA THR A 65 -3.43 7.56 -11.89
C THR A 65 -4.80 7.84 -11.31
N ARG A 66 -4.88 8.41 -10.10
CA ARG A 66 -6.15 8.66 -9.40
C ARG A 66 -6.42 10.15 -9.23
N PRO A 67 -7.54 10.66 -9.75
CA PRO A 67 -7.88 12.06 -9.59
C PRO A 67 -8.34 12.33 -8.15
N LEU A 68 -7.79 13.35 -7.49
CA LEU A 68 -8.12 13.72 -6.10
C LEU A 68 -9.62 13.92 -5.85
N ARG A 69 -10.40 14.31 -6.86
CA ARG A 69 -11.87 14.45 -6.76
C ARG A 69 -12.61 13.14 -6.46
N ARG A 70 -11.97 12.00 -6.74
CA ARG A 70 -12.48 10.64 -6.49
C ARG A 70 -11.92 10.07 -5.18
N ASP A 71 -11.22 10.87 -4.38
CA ASP A 71 -10.70 10.50 -3.07
C ASP A 71 -11.03 11.62 -2.05
N PRO A 72 -12.32 11.84 -1.74
CA PRO A 72 -12.75 12.92 -0.85
C PRO A 72 -12.22 12.76 0.59
N ARG A 73 -11.88 11.53 0.99
CA ARG A 73 -11.35 11.19 2.32
C ARG A 73 -9.83 11.17 2.37
N LEU A 74 -9.16 11.42 1.25
CA LEU A 74 -7.70 11.42 1.11
C LEU A 74 -7.06 10.08 1.54
N LEU A 75 -7.79 8.98 1.37
CA LEU A 75 -7.37 7.62 1.72
C LEU A 75 -6.09 7.22 0.99
N SER A 76 -5.90 7.71 -0.24
CA SER A 76 -4.71 7.42 -1.04
C SER A 76 -3.40 7.74 -0.32
N ARG A 77 -3.38 8.73 0.58
CA ARG A 77 -2.20 9.14 1.36
C ARG A 77 -1.78 8.11 2.41
N HIS A 78 -2.68 7.20 2.77
CA HIS A 78 -2.47 6.23 3.84
C HIS A 78 -2.10 4.85 3.31
N ILE A 79 -2.51 4.51 2.08
CA ILE A 79 -2.35 3.17 1.48
C ILE A 79 -0.90 2.68 1.51
N TYR A 80 0.04 3.53 1.11
CA TYR A 80 1.48 3.20 1.14
C TYR A 80 2.24 3.93 2.25
N GLY A 81 1.58 4.78 3.04
CA GLY A 81 2.17 5.54 4.16
C GLY A 81 2.53 4.67 5.37
N GLY A 82 1.91 3.50 5.52
CA GLY A 82 2.35 2.43 6.45
C GLY A 82 2.05 2.61 7.93
N GLN A 83 1.44 3.72 8.34
CA GLN A 83 1.11 3.97 9.76
C GLN A 83 -0.36 3.75 10.09
N THR A 84 -1.24 3.64 9.08
CA THR A 84 -2.69 3.52 9.31
C THR A 84 -3.18 2.19 8.79
N HIS A 85 -3.95 1.47 9.60
CA HIS A 85 -4.61 0.25 9.15
C HIS A 85 -5.85 0.63 8.32
N ILE A 86 -6.15 -0.17 7.31
CA ILE A 86 -7.28 0.07 6.40
C ILE A 86 -8.11 -1.20 6.42
N SER A 87 -9.40 -1.07 6.66
CA SER A 87 -10.34 -2.19 6.71
C SER A 87 -11.42 -2.06 5.65
N GLY A 88 -11.92 -3.21 5.21
CA GLY A 88 -13.00 -3.27 4.24
C GLY A 88 -14.35 -2.99 4.90
N CYS A 89 -15.17 -2.16 4.28
CA CYS A 89 -16.54 -1.90 4.71
C CYS A 89 -17.55 -2.18 3.58
N LEU A 90 -18.82 -2.32 3.98
CA LEU A 90 -19.92 -2.47 3.02
C LEU A 90 -20.21 -1.13 2.36
N VAL A 91 -20.35 -1.15 1.04
CA VAL A 91 -20.47 0.07 0.23
C VAL A 91 -21.48 -0.14 -0.89
N SER A 92 -22.26 0.90 -1.20
CA SER A 92 -23.19 0.88 -2.34
C SER A 92 -22.47 1.16 -3.66
N GLU A 93 -23.10 0.82 -4.78
CA GLU A 93 -22.58 1.19 -6.11
C GLU A 93 -22.51 2.71 -6.29
N ALA A 94 -23.52 3.44 -5.80
CA ALA A 94 -23.55 4.89 -5.83
C ALA A 94 -22.37 5.54 -5.09
N ASP A 95 -21.95 4.97 -3.95
CA ASP A 95 -20.79 5.48 -3.22
C ASP A 95 -19.48 5.24 -4.00
N ARG A 96 -19.36 4.09 -4.68
CA ARG A 96 -18.20 3.80 -5.57
C ARG A 96 -18.14 4.72 -6.78
N GLU A 97 -19.27 5.26 -7.22
CA GLU A 97 -19.32 6.27 -8.28
C GLU A 97 -18.87 7.68 -7.82
N LEU A 98 -18.71 7.89 -6.52
CA LEU A 98 -18.28 9.17 -5.97
C LEU A 98 -16.88 9.10 -5.34
N ASP A 99 -16.53 7.95 -4.77
CA ASP A 99 -15.28 7.71 -4.07
C ASP A 99 -14.67 6.36 -4.52
N ASP A 100 -13.48 6.42 -5.13
CA ASP A 100 -12.70 5.27 -5.58
C ASP A 100 -12.35 4.30 -4.43
N PHE A 101 -12.35 4.80 -3.20
CA PHE A 101 -12.01 4.06 -1.98
C PHE A 101 -13.21 3.83 -1.06
N ALA A 102 -14.44 4.03 -1.54
CA ALA A 102 -15.66 3.96 -0.73
C ALA A 102 -15.84 2.64 0.06
N GLY A 103 -15.23 1.53 -0.39
CA GLY A 103 -15.25 0.23 0.31
C GLY A 103 -14.18 0.06 1.39
N TRP A 104 -13.51 1.13 1.79
CA TRP A 104 -12.40 1.10 2.73
C TRP A 104 -12.52 2.20 3.79
N GLU A 105 -12.08 1.90 5.01
CA GLU A 105 -12.05 2.82 6.14
C GLU A 105 -10.67 2.80 6.81
N LEU A 106 -10.26 3.94 7.38
CA LEU A 106 -9.07 3.99 8.24
C LEU A 106 -9.47 3.46 9.62
N GLU A 107 -8.70 2.51 10.12
CA GLU A 107 -8.79 2.09 11.52
C GLU A 107 -7.82 2.94 12.36
N ASP A 108 -8.30 3.43 13.49
CA ASP A 108 -7.55 4.17 14.51
C ASP A 108 -6.53 3.28 15.25
#